data_AF-A0A2G6C1X5-F1
#
_entry.id   AF-A0A2G6C1X5-F1
#
_cell.length_a   1.000
_cell.length_b   1.000
_cell.length_c   1.000
_cell.angle_alpha   90.00
_cell.angle_beta   90.00
_cell.angle_gamma   90.00
#
_symmetry.space_group_name_H-M   'P 1'
#
loop_
_entity.id
_entity.type
_entity.pdbx_description
1 polymer ?
#
loop_
_entity_poly.entity_id
_entity_poly.type
_entity_poly.pdbx_seq_one_letter_code
_entity_poly.pdbx_strand_id
1 'polypeptide(L)'
;GSAFPAERGQEDSNWRPRVPEGSDGREEGRGNELPRAVTDDHSSSPALVLPTAQPNFPMLALIVSGGHSQLVLFRDHGDYELLGQTQDDAVGEAFDKVAKILGLPYPGGPSIDRASQKGDPRRYDLPKAQLKGKYDFSFSGLKTAVLRAVQREAGKDFRFPSHELSGLLTSSQKHDFAASFQRVALETLVDTTVRAYQDCSPASVVIAGGVAASRELRRMLRERLPTTIEYAPMSLCTDNAAMIAALGYYRAQKMPADNPYDLEVQPSLSMVQTTWA
;
A
#
# COMPACT_ATOMS: atom_id res chain seq x y z
N GLY A 1 -14.62 -40.45 -21.69
CA GLY A 1 -15.64 -41.48 -21.46
C GLY A 1 -15.53 -41.89 -20.02
N SER A 2 -16.56 -41.64 -19.21
CA SER A 2 -17.61 -42.62 -18.85
C SER A 2 -17.07 -43.68 -17.89
N ALA A 3 -17.72 -44.10 -16.82
CA ALA A 3 -18.92 -43.74 -16.09
C ALA A 3 -18.95 -44.76 -14.93
N PHE A 4 -19.41 -44.40 -13.73
CA PHE A 4 -19.94 -45.34 -12.73
C PHE A 4 -20.94 -44.57 -11.84
N PRO A 5 -21.95 -45.24 -11.26
CA PRO A 5 -23.35 -44.86 -11.43
C PRO A 5 -24.02 -44.46 -10.11
N ALA A 6 -25.25 -43.98 -10.26
CA ALA A 6 -26.17 -43.57 -9.21
C ALA A 6 -26.68 -44.73 -8.34
N GLU A 7 -26.90 -44.46 -7.05
CA GLU A 7 -27.99 -45.04 -6.29
C GLU A 7 -28.75 -43.96 -5.51
N ARG A 8 -30.06 -44.18 -5.44
CA ARG A 8 -31.13 -43.29 -4.99
C ARG A 8 -31.25 -43.34 -3.47
N GLY A 9 -31.41 -42.17 -2.84
CA GLY A 9 -32.03 -42.00 -1.54
C GLY A 9 -33.26 -41.12 -1.71
N GLN A 10 -34.42 -41.70 -1.42
CA GLN A 10 -35.74 -41.14 -1.63
C GLN A 10 -36.23 -40.49 -0.32
N GLU A 11 -36.90 -39.34 -0.49
CA GLU A 11 -37.91 -38.73 0.41
C GLU A 11 -37.50 -38.44 1.87
N ASP A 12 -37.48 -37.15 2.23
CA ASP A 12 -38.60 -36.73 3.06
C ASP A 12 -38.96 -35.25 2.90
N SER A 13 -40.25 -35.05 3.11
CA SER A 13 -41.09 -33.94 2.72
C SER A 13 -41.31 -32.96 3.88
N ASN A 14 -41.92 -31.80 3.56
CA ASN A 14 -42.48 -30.81 4.49
C ASN A 14 -41.52 -29.88 5.25
N TRP A 15 -41.19 -28.75 4.60
CA TRP A 15 -41.11 -27.46 5.29
C TRP A 15 -41.70 -26.35 4.43
N ARG A 16 -42.86 -25.80 4.85
CA ARG A 16 -43.48 -24.59 4.28
C ARG A 16 -43.35 -23.46 5.31
N PRO A 17 -42.91 -22.24 4.92
CA PRO A 17 -42.95 -21.09 5.82
C PRO A 17 -44.40 -20.59 5.98
N ARG A 18 -44.82 -20.37 7.23
CA ARG A 18 -46.13 -19.82 7.59
C ARG A 18 -46.20 -18.33 7.24
N VAL A 19 -47.22 -17.95 6.49
CA VAL A 19 -47.66 -16.57 6.29
C VAL A 19 -48.85 -16.33 7.23
N PRO A 20 -48.90 -15.24 8.01
CA PRO A 20 -50.13 -14.86 8.72
C PRO A 20 -50.99 -13.94 7.83
N GLU A 21 -52.19 -14.40 7.50
CA GLU A 21 -53.37 -13.55 7.24
C GLU A 21 -53.89 -13.05 8.61
N GLY A 22 -54.43 -11.87 8.86
CA GLY A 22 -54.73 -10.65 8.11
C GLY A 22 -55.54 -9.74 9.05
N SER A 23 -55.64 -8.45 8.77
CA SER A 23 -56.78 -7.65 9.23
C SER A 23 -56.96 -6.42 8.32
N ASP A 24 -58.15 -6.34 7.74
CA ASP A 24 -58.66 -5.27 6.90
C ASP A 24 -58.53 -3.86 7.51
N GLY A 25 -58.13 -2.92 6.67
CA GLY A 25 -58.20 -1.48 6.92
C GLY A 25 -57.89 -0.72 5.63
N ARG A 26 -58.92 -0.36 4.87
CA ARG A 26 -58.82 0.57 3.75
C ARG A 26 -58.50 1.96 4.30
N GLU A 27 -57.39 2.56 3.87
CA GLU A 27 -57.24 4.01 3.80
C GLU A 27 -56.51 4.39 2.51
N GLU A 28 -57.14 5.29 1.77
CA GLU A 28 -56.75 5.76 0.45
C GLU A 28 -55.59 6.78 0.53
N GLY A 29 -54.59 6.56 -0.34
CA GLY A 29 -53.75 7.56 -1.01
C GLY A 29 -53.23 8.78 -0.26
N ARG A 30 -51.96 8.73 0.18
CA ARG A 30 -51.03 9.88 0.21
C ARG A 30 -49.61 9.42 -0.18
N GLY A 31 -48.91 10.29 -0.92
CA GLY A 31 -47.75 9.98 -1.75
C GLY A 31 -46.49 9.49 -1.02
N ASN A 32 -45.61 8.88 -1.83
CA ASN A 32 -44.25 8.47 -1.49
C ASN A 32 -43.45 9.61 -0.83
N GLU A 33 -43.33 9.59 0.49
CA GLU A 33 -42.23 10.25 1.20
C GLU A 33 -41.09 9.24 1.38
N LEU A 34 -39.91 9.61 0.90
CA LEU A 34 -38.65 8.88 1.12
C LEU A 34 -38.41 8.72 2.64
N PRO A 35 -37.95 7.55 3.12
CA PRO A 35 -37.69 7.37 4.54
C PRO A 35 -36.64 8.38 5.02
N ARG A 36 -37.01 9.14 6.05
CA ARG A 36 -36.16 10.10 6.76
C ARG A 36 -34.86 9.41 7.18
N ALA A 37 -33.74 10.04 6.81
CA ALA A 37 -32.41 9.62 7.19
C ALA A 37 -32.34 9.38 8.71
N VAL A 38 -31.91 8.18 9.09
CA VAL A 38 -31.37 7.90 10.41
C VAL A 38 -30.16 8.82 10.56
N THR A 39 -30.30 9.87 11.36
CA THR A 39 -29.19 10.72 11.76
C THR A 39 -28.36 9.95 12.78
N ASP A 40 -27.50 9.06 12.29
CA ASP A 40 -26.39 8.57 13.09
C ASP A 40 -25.38 9.71 13.28
N ASP A 41 -25.12 9.99 14.55
CA ASP A 41 -24.17 10.97 15.05
C ASP A 41 -22.75 10.63 14.57
N HIS A 42 -22.37 11.17 13.41
CA HIS A 42 -20.98 11.20 12.94
C HIS A 42 -20.22 12.38 13.57
N SER A 43 -20.21 12.49 14.90
CA SER A 43 -19.28 13.40 15.57
C SER A 43 -17.90 12.75 15.73
N SER A 44 -16.88 13.49 15.26
CA SER A 44 -15.42 13.28 15.42
C SER A 44 -14.62 12.51 14.36
N SER A 45 -14.97 12.61 13.08
CA SER A 45 -13.90 12.54 12.07
C SER A 45 -13.10 13.85 12.11
N PRO A 46 -11.78 13.83 12.39
CA PRO A 46 -10.99 15.05 12.34
C PRO A 46 -11.12 15.65 10.94
N ALA A 47 -11.45 16.94 10.85
CA ALA A 47 -11.64 17.62 9.59
C ALA A 47 -10.41 17.37 8.68
N LEU A 48 -10.66 16.90 7.46
CA LEU A 48 -9.61 16.66 6.48
C LEU A 48 -8.95 18.01 6.13
N VAL A 49 -7.75 18.25 6.65
CA VAL A 49 -6.96 19.44 6.33
C VAL A 49 -6.16 19.15 5.07
N LEU A 50 -6.51 19.85 3.98
CA LEU A 50 -5.77 19.79 2.73
C LEU A 50 -4.58 20.77 2.75
N PRO A 51 -3.48 20.46 2.03
CA PRO A 51 -2.43 21.43 1.77
C PRO A 51 -2.98 22.71 1.14
N THR A 52 -2.41 23.85 1.50
CA THR A 52 -2.83 25.17 0.99
C THR A 52 -2.28 25.48 -0.40
N ALA A 53 -1.31 24.70 -0.89
CA ALA A 53 -0.70 24.82 -2.21
C ALA A 53 -0.64 23.46 -2.89
N GLN A 54 -0.69 23.47 -4.22
CA GLN A 54 -0.46 22.27 -5.02
C GLN A 54 1.04 22.13 -5.35
N PRO A 55 1.56 20.89 -5.49
CA PRO A 55 2.90 20.66 -6.02
C PRO A 55 3.06 21.25 -7.43
N ASN A 56 4.26 21.72 -7.77
CA ASN A 56 4.56 22.26 -9.09
C ASN A 56 5.18 21.21 -9.99
N PHE A 57 4.79 21.19 -11.26
CA PHE A 57 5.47 20.41 -12.28
C PHE A 57 6.77 21.11 -12.76
N PRO A 58 7.80 20.36 -13.21
CA PRO A 58 7.90 18.91 -13.17
C PRO A 58 8.07 18.41 -11.72
N MET A 59 7.36 17.35 -11.38
CA MET A 59 7.27 16.82 -10.02
C MET A 59 7.82 15.39 -9.97
N LEU A 60 8.72 15.12 -9.03
CA LEU A 60 9.21 13.77 -8.76
C LEU A 60 8.36 13.12 -7.68
N ALA A 61 7.76 11.97 -7.99
CA ALA A 61 6.91 11.21 -7.08
C ALA A 61 7.57 9.89 -6.68
N LEU A 62 7.67 9.65 -5.37
CA LEU A 62 7.98 8.33 -4.81
C LEU A 62 6.68 7.68 -4.31
N ILE A 63 6.26 6.60 -4.96
CA ILE A 63 5.03 5.86 -4.66
C ILE A 63 5.41 4.56 -3.96
N VAL A 64 5.12 4.47 -2.65
CA VAL A 64 5.51 3.34 -1.79
C VAL A 64 4.32 2.81 -0.99
N SER A 65 3.72 1.73 -1.48
CA SER A 65 2.56 1.05 -0.87
C SER A 65 2.86 -0.41 -0.55
N GLY A 66 1.84 -1.18 -0.16
CA GLY A 66 1.95 -2.62 0.03
C GLY A 66 2.40 -3.35 -1.23
N GLY A 67 1.92 -2.92 -2.40
CA GLY A 67 2.19 -3.57 -3.70
C GLY A 67 2.99 -2.75 -4.70
N HIS A 68 3.31 -1.49 -4.39
CA HIS A 68 4.02 -0.60 -5.30
C HIS A 68 5.26 0.00 -4.66
N SER A 69 6.33 0.10 -5.43
CA SER A 69 7.54 0.85 -5.11
C SER A 69 8.08 1.41 -6.41
N GLN A 70 7.65 2.63 -6.73
CA GLN A 70 7.86 3.26 -8.03
C GLN A 70 8.37 4.69 -7.85
N LEU A 71 9.19 5.11 -8.80
CA LEU A 71 9.70 6.47 -8.90
C LEU A 71 9.28 7.03 -10.26
N VAL A 72 8.55 8.13 -10.23
CA VAL A 72 7.88 8.68 -11.43
C VAL A 72 8.15 10.17 -11.53
N LEU A 73 8.52 10.64 -12.72
CA LEU A 73 8.62 12.06 -13.03
C LEU A 73 7.37 12.51 -13.77
N PHE A 74 6.57 13.36 -13.15
CA PHE A 74 5.41 13.99 -13.78
C PHE A 74 5.82 15.31 -14.41
N ARG A 75 5.54 15.49 -15.71
CA ARG A 75 5.70 16.77 -16.42
C ARG A 75 4.40 17.58 -16.42
N ASP A 76 3.26 16.89 -16.36
CA ASP A 76 1.91 17.45 -16.20
C ASP A 76 0.94 16.33 -15.77
N HIS A 77 -0.32 16.66 -15.50
CA HIS A 77 -1.39 15.67 -15.39
C HIS A 77 -1.48 14.84 -16.67
N GLY A 78 -1.31 13.52 -16.54
CA GLY A 78 -1.33 12.60 -17.69
C GLY A 78 -0.01 12.46 -18.44
N ASP A 79 0.96 13.35 -18.24
CA ASP A 79 2.31 13.25 -18.81
C ASP A 79 3.31 12.91 -17.71
N TYR A 80 3.75 11.66 -17.70
CA TYR A 80 4.69 11.16 -16.72
C TYR A 80 5.57 10.05 -17.27
N GLU A 81 6.77 9.95 -16.70
CA GLU A 81 7.77 8.95 -17.02
C GLU A 81 8.06 8.10 -15.79
N LEU A 82 7.88 6.78 -15.91
CA LEU A 82 8.32 5.83 -14.90
C LEU A 82 9.86 5.72 -14.95
N LEU A 83 10.53 6.33 -13.98
CA LEU A 83 12.00 6.33 -13.89
C LEU A 83 12.54 4.98 -13.39
N GLY A 84 11.84 4.36 -12.43
CA GLY A 84 12.23 3.08 -11.88
C GLY A 84 11.15 2.45 -11.02
N GLN A 85 11.25 1.14 -10.83
CA GLN A 85 10.30 0.38 -10.04
C GLN A 85 10.95 -0.83 -9.35
N THR A 86 10.25 -1.42 -8.39
CA THR A 86 10.69 -2.70 -7.83
C THR A 86 10.68 -3.79 -8.91
N GLN A 87 11.73 -4.59 -8.93
CA GLN A 87 11.86 -5.78 -9.79
C GLN A 87 11.32 -7.04 -9.10
N ASP A 88 10.96 -6.95 -7.82
CA ASP A 88 10.45 -8.06 -7.01
C ASP A 88 9.37 -7.62 -6.00
N ASP A 89 9.57 -7.85 -4.70
CA ASP A 89 8.64 -7.44 -3.64
C ASP A 89 8.60 -5.90 -3.59
N ALA A 90 7.43 -5.33 -3.37
CA ALA A 90 7.33 -3.93 -2.96
C ALA A 90 7.87 -3.76 -1.53
N VAL A 91 8.27 -2.54 -1.18
CA VAL A 91 8.80 -2.25 0.16
C VAL A 91 7.76 -2.53 1.24
N GLY A 92 6.48 -2.21 1.03
CA GLY A 92 5.42 -2.51 2.00
C GLY A 92 5.26 -4.01 2.25
N GLU A 93 5.25 -4.83 1.20
CA GLU A 93 5.24 -6.29 1.30
C GLU A 93 6.48 -6.84 2.02
N ALA A 94 7.67 -6.27 1.78
CA ALA A 94 8.87 -6.64 2.51
C ALA A 94 8.76 -6.34 4.01
N PHE A 95 8.16 -5.19 4.37
CA PHE A 95 7.86 -4.85 5.77
C PHE A 95 6.90 -5.86 6.40
N ASP A 96 5.84 -6.26 5.71
CA ASP A 96 4.87 -7.25 6.20
C ASP A 96 5.51 -8.63 6.40
N LYS A 97 6.33 -9.09 5.44
CA LYS A 97 7.03 -10.38 5.54
C LYS A 97 8.07 -10.37 6.67
N VAL A 98 8.81 -9.28 6.86
CA VAL A 98 9.79 -9.16 7.96
C VAL A 98 9.09 -9.06 9.31
N ALA A 99 7.99 -8.30 9.43
CA ALA A 99 7.18 -8.27 10.64
C ALA A 99 6.73 -9.68 11.03
N LYS A 100 6.26 -10.47 10.07
CA LYS A 100 5.87 -11.87 10.29
C LYS A 100 7.02 -12.75 10.78
N ILE A 101 8.22 -12.61 10.19
CA ILE A 101 9.42 -13.36 10.64
C ILE A 101 9.76 -13.04 12.10
N LEU A 102 9.64 -11.77 12.50
CA LEU A 102 9.93 -11.32 13.86
C LEU A 102 8.80 -11.59 14.86
N GLY A 103 7.65 -12.07 14.40
CA GLY A 103 6.43 -12.27 15.21
C GLY A 103 5.78 -10.96 15.65
N LEU A 104 5.89 -9.92 14.83
CA LEU A 104 5.22 -8.63 15.02
C LEU A 104 3.84 -8.64 14.34
N PRO A 105 2.86 -7.87 14.85
CA PRO A 105 1.50 -7.87 14.32
C PRO A 105 1.41 -7.22 12.95
N TYR A 106 0.44 -7.65 12.14
CA TYR A 106 0.02 -6.96 10.92
C TYR A 106 -0.80 -5.70 11.25
N PRO A 107 -0.68 -4.58 10.50
CA PRO A 107 0.22 -4.34 9.36
C PRO A 107 1.68 -4.17 9.78
N GLY A 108 2.60 -4.70 8.97
CA GLY A 108 4.03 -4.79 9.28
C GLY A 108 4.74 -3.45 9.27
N GLY A 109 4.33 -2.51 8.42
CA GLY A 109 4.85 -1.13 8.38
C GLY A 109 4.87 -0.45 9.76
N PRO A 110 3.69 -0.17 10.37
CA PRO A 110 3.61 0.43 11.70
C PRO A 110 4.25 -0.42 12.81
N SER A 111 4.23 -1.75 12.69
CA SER A 111 4.79 -2.63 13.71
C SER A 111 6.32 -2.63 13.72
N ILE A 112 6.95 -2.63 12.55
CA ILE A 112 8.39 -2.46 12.41
C ILE A 112 8.81 -1.06 12.87
N ASP A 113 8.07 -0.01 12.49
CA ASP A 113 8.37 1.38 12.88
C ASP A 113 8.32 1.60 14.40
N ARG A 114 7.44 0.89 15.12
CA ARG A 114 7.42 0.91 16.60
C ARG A 114 8.56 0.08 17.21
N ALA A 115 8.88 -1.06 16.63
CA ALA A 115 9.93 -1.95 17.13
C ALA A 115 11.33 -1.36 16.91
N SER A 116 11.56 -0.71 15.76
CA SER A 116 12.86 -0.14 15.38
C SER A 116 13.31 0.99 16.30
N GLN A 117 12.37 1.75 16.89
CA GLN A 117 12.68 2.84 17.84
C GLN A 117 13.44 2.37 19.09
N LYS A 118 13.40 1.07 19.39
CA LYS A 118 14.04 0.46 20.56
C LYS A 118 15.25 -0.40 20.21
N GLY A 119 15.65 -0.45 18.94
CA GLY A 119 16.74 -1.29 18.45
C GLY A 119 17.91 -0.47 17.93
N ASP A 120 19.07 -1.11 17.81
CA ASP A 120 20.23 -0.55 17.13
C ASP A 120 20.15 -0.82 15.61
N PRO A 121 20.01 0.21 14.76
CA PRO A 121 19.91 0.02 13.32
C PRO A 121 21.20 -0.52 12.67
N ARG A 122 22.33 -0.54 13.39
CA ARG A 122 23.61 -1.06 12.90
C ARG A 122 23.97 -2.42 13.50
N ARG A 123 23.07 -3.03 14.29
CA ARG A 123 23.33 -4.31 14.95
C ARG A 123 23.58 -5.45 13.96
N TYR A 124 22.80 -5.49 12.88
CA TYR A 124 22.93 -6.51 11.85
C TYR A 124 23.30 -5.87 10.52
N ASP A 125 24.36 -6.38 9.90
CA ASP A 125 24.77 -5.98 8.57
C ASP A 125 23.89 -6.67 7.52
N LEU A 126 23.12 -5.87 6.79
CA LEU A 126 22.15 -6.32 5.80
C LEU A 126 22.47 -5.71 4.44
N PRO A 127 22.40 -6.49 3.34
CA PRO A 127 22.81 -6.02 2.03
C PRO A 127 21.80 -5.05 1.42
N LYS A 128 22.29 -4.05 0.69
CA LYS A 128 21.50 -3.31 -0.31
C LYS A 128 21.62 -3.99 -1.65
N ALA A 129 20.51 -4.17 -2.37
CA ALA A 129 20.53 -4.73 -3.71
C ALA A 129 21.26 -3.78 -4.68
N GLN A 130 22.10 -4.35 -5.55
CA GLN A 130 22.69 -3.63 -6.68
C GLN A 130 21.96 -4.06 -7.95
N LEU A 131 21.32 -3.11 -8.62
CA LEU A 131 20.48 -3.36 -9.79
C LEU A 131 21.09 -2.69 -11.03
N LYS A 132 20.75 -3.23 -12.20
CA LYS A 132 21.16 -2.65 -13.49
C LYS A 132 20.42 -1.35 -13.78
N GLY A 133 19.13 -1.28 -13.45
CA GLY A 133 18.34 -0.06 -13.60
C GLY A 133 18.76 0.99 -12.59
N LYS A 134 19.00 2.21 -13.07
CA LYS A 134 19.54 3.32 -12.29
C LYS A 134 18.69 3.70 -11.07
N TYR A 135 17.37 3.55 -11.21
CA TYR A 135 16.37 3.91 -10.21
C TYR A 135 15.47 2.75 -9.78
N ASP A 136 15.84 1.52 -10.13
CA ASP A 136 15.06 0.34 -9.76
C ASP A 136 15.27 -0.03 -8.29
N PHE A 137 14.32 -0.80 -7.74
CA PHE A 137 14.34 -1.32 -6.39
C PHE A 137 14.30 -2.85 -6.35
N SER A 138 14.77 -3.44 -5.24
CA SER A 138 14.64 -4.88 -4.95
C SER A 138 14.70 -5.07 -3.44
N PHE A 139 13.68 -5.73 -2.91
CA PHE A 139 13.51 -5.95 -1.47
C PHE A 139 13.39 -7.44 -1.11
N SER A 140 13.17 -8.33 -2.07
CA SER A 140 13.16 -9.78 -1.82
C SER A 140 14.49 -10.30 -1.29
N GLY A 141 15.61 -9.78 -1.82
CA GLY A 141 16.96 -10.10 -1.33
C GLY A 141 17.17 -9.65 0.11
N LEU A 142 16.75 -8.42 0.43
CA LEU A 142 16.86 -7.86 1.78
C LEU A 142 16.03 -8.66 2.80
N LYS A 143 14.76 -8.95 2.50
CA LYS A 143 13.91 -9.83 3.32
C LYS A 143 14.56 -11.19 3.55
N THR A 144 15.11 -11.80 2.49
CA THR A 144 15.77 -13.09 2.59
C THR A 144 17.01 -13.00 3.49
N ALA A 145 17.80 -11.94 3.37
CA ALA A 145 18.95 -11.71 4.25
C ALA A 145 18.53 -11.58 5.72
N VAL A 146 17.43 -10.89 6.01
CA VAL A 146 16.85 -10.83 7.37
C VAL A 146 16.47 -12.22 7.86
N LEU A 147 15.74 -13.01 7.06
CA LEU A 147 15.39 -14.39 7.42
C LEU A 147 16.62 -15.23 7.78
N ARG A 148 17.69 -15.15 6.96
CA ARG A 148 18.93 -15.90 7.20
C ARG A 148 19.67 -15.40 8.44
N ALA A 149 19.68 -14.10 8.67
CA ALA A 149 20.29 -13.52 9.86
C ALA A 149 19.54 -13.94 11.14
N VAL A 150 18.21 -13.96 11.12
CA VAL A 150 17.38 -14.45 12.23
C VAL A 150 17.59 -15.94 12.49
N GLN A 151 17.65 -16.78 11.45
CA GLN A 151 17.95 -18.21 11.59
C GLN A 151 19.31 -18.43 12.26
N ARG A 152 20.34 -17.70 11.82
CA ARG A 152 21.68 -17.78 12.39
C ARG A 152 21.72 -17.33 13.85
N GLU A 153 21.06 -16.21 14.17
CA GLU A 153 20.96 -15.70 15.54
C GLU A 153 20.25 -16.70 16.47
N ALA A 154 19.25 -17.43 15.96
CA ALA A 154 18.54 -18.49 16.67
C ALA A 154 19.28 -19.85 16.69
N GLY A 155 20.49 -19.94 16.13
CA GLY A 155 21.25 -21.19 16.03
C GLY A 155 20.59 -22.25 15.15
N LYS A 156 19.81 -21.83 14.15
CA LYS A 156 19.07 -22.70 13.21
C LYS A 156 19.65 -22.62 11.80
N ASP A 157 19.48 -23.69 11.04
CA ASP A 157 19.87 -23.72 9.63
C ASP A 157 18.80 -23.08 8.71
N PHE A 158 19.11 -23.03 7.42
CA PHE A 158 18.27 -22.37 6.41
C PHE A 158 16.92 -23.07 6.16
N ARG A 159 16.76 -24.32 6.59
CA ARG A 159 15.54 -25.13 6.42
C ARG A 159 14.53 -24.91 7.55
N PHE A 160 14.98 -24.33 8.66
CA PHE A 160 14.10 -24.08 9.81
C PHE A 160 12.98 -23.10 9.42
N PRO A 161 11.71 -23.44 9.71
CA PRO A 161 10.56 -22.68 9.23
C PRO A 161 10.48 -21.29 9.84
N SER A 162 10.15 -20.29 9.03
CA SER A 162 10.13 -18.88 9.44
C SER A 162 9.10 -18.54 10.51
N HIS A 163 7.99 -19.28 10.57
CA HIS A 163 6.91 -19.03 11.52
C HIS A 163 7.25 -19.43 12.95
N GLU A 164 8.24 -20.31 13.15
CA GLU A 164 8.71 -20.74 14.47
C GLU A 164 9.84 -19.85 15.01
N LEU A 165 10.51 -19.06 14.16
CA LEU A 165 11.68 -18.26 14.54
C LEU A 165 11.36 -17.21 15.61
N SER A 166 10.18 -16.61 15.54
CA SER A 166 9.81 -15.52 16.45
C SER A 166 9.80 -15.91 17.92
N GLY A 167 9.57 -17.19 18.25
CA GLY A 167 9.61 -17.73 19.61
C GLY A 167 11.04 -17.92 20.14
N LEU A 168 12.05 -17.88 19.27
CA LEU A 168 13.46 -18.09 19.60
C LEU A 168 14.23 -16.77 19.79
N LEU A 169 13.59 -15.63 19.50
CA LEU A 169 14.20 -14.31 19.62
C LEU A 169 13.77 -13.61 20.90
N THR A 170 14.73 -12.99 21.57
CA THR A 170 14.46 -12.02 22.63
C THR A 170 13.82 -10.75 22.06
N SER A 171 13.14 -9.97 22.91
CA SER A 171 12.58 -8.68 22.49
C SER A 171 13.64 -7.71 21.97
N SER A 172 14.85 -7.70 22.55
CA SER A 172 15.96 -6.86 22.08
C SER A 172 16.37 -7.24 20.66
N GLN A 173 16.55 -8.54 20.39
CA GLN A 173 16.90 -9.01 19.04
C GLN A 173 15.82 -8.64 18.02
N LYS A 174 14.53 -8.76 18.37
CA LYS A 174 13.43 -8.34 17.50
C LYS A 174 13.50 -6.85 17.17
N HIS A 175 13.77 -5.99 18.16
CA HIS A 175 13.94 -4.56 17.94
C HIS A 175 15.16 -4.26 17.04
N ASP A 176 16.30 -4.90 17.30
CA ASP A 176 17.52 -4.71 16.52
C ASP A 176 17.37 -5.17 15.06
N PHE A 177 16.68 -6.28 14.82
CA PHE A 177 16.35 -6.72 13.46
C PHE A 177 15.39 -5.76 12.77
N ALA A 178 14.36 -5.29 13.48
CA ALA A 178 13.43 -4.30 12.93
C ALA A 178 14.16 -2.99 12.56
N ALA A 179 15.04 -2.50 13.43
CA ALA A 179 15.84 -1.30 13.19
C ALA A 179 16.81 -1.47 12.01
N SER A 180 17.55 -2.58 11.98
CA SER A 180 18.53 -2.86 10.92
C SER A 180 17.84 -3.01 9.56
N PHE A 181 16.71 -3.73 9.50
CA PHE A 181 15.92 -3.87 8.28
C PHE A 181 15.33 -2.53 7.83
N GLN A 182 14.67 -1.79 8.73
CA GLN A 182 14.05 -0.50 8.39
C GLN A 182 15.09 0.46 7.82
N ARG A 183 16.26 0.58 8.45
CA ARG A 183 17.33 1.44 7.95
C ARG A 183 17.69 1.08 6.50
N VAL A 184 18.01 -0.19 6.22
CA VAL A 184 18.46 -0.58 4.86
C VAL A 184 17.36 -0.43 3.82
N ALA A 185 16.11 -0.78 4.17
CA ALA A 185 14.96 -0.62 3.27
C ALA A 185 14.71 0.85 2.93
N LEU A 186 14.68 1.72 3.94
CA LEU A 186 14.41 3.15 3.74
C LEU A 186 15.59 3.88 3.10
N GLU A 187 16.83 3.55 3.47
CA GLU A 187 18.02 4.09 2.80
C GLU A 187 18.01 3.77 1.30
N THR A 188 17.57 2.57 0.91
CA THR A 188 17.44 2.20 -0.51
C THR A 188 16.46 3.12 -1.25
N LEU A 189 15.31 3.44 -0.65
CA LEU A 189 14.36 4.39 -1.21
C LEU A 189 14.94 5.82 -1.30
N VAL A 190 15.57 6.28 -0.22
CA VAL A 190 16.12 7.64 -0.13
C VAL A 190 17.30 7.84 -1.07
N ASP A 191 18.24 6.90 -1.12
CA ASP A 191 19.41 6.96 -2.02
C ASP A 191 18.98 7.12 -3.48
N THR A 192 18.00 6.32 -3.91
CA THR A 192 17.46 6.38 -5.27
C THR A 192 16.69 7.66 -5.53
N THR A 193 15.87 8.13 -4.57
CA THR A 193 15.10 9.37 -4.71
C THR A 193 16.01 10.59 -4.80
N VAL A 194 17.06 10.65 -3.97
CA VAL A 194 18.07 11.73 -4.00
C VAL A 194 18.81 11.74 -5.34
N ARG A 195 19.17 10.57 -5.87
CA ARG A 195 19.80 10.47 -7.19
C ARG A 195 18.89 11.03 -8.28
N ALA A 196 17.65 10.57 -8.35
CA ALA A 196 16.69 11.07 -9.35
C ALA A 196 16.39 12.56 -9.20
N TYR A 197 16.35 13.09 -7.97
CA TYR A 197 16.22 14.52 -7.72
C TYR A 197 17.37 15.31 -8.36
N GLN A 198 18.62 14.85 -8.18
CA GLN A 198 19.80 15.48 -8.76
C GLN A 198 19.79 15.42 -10.29
N ASP A 199 19.39 14.27 -10.85
CA ASP A 199 19.39 14.05 -12.30
C ASP A 199 18.27 14.82 -13.02
N CYS A 200 17.07 14.90 -12.42
CA CYS A 200 15.89 15.48 -13.06
C CYS A 200 15.64 16.94 -12.65
N SER A 201 16.24 17.42 -11.55
CA SER A 201 16.03 18.78 -11.01
C SER A 201 14.55 19.20 -10.95
N PRO A 202 13.66 18.41 -10.30
CA PRO A 202 12.22 18.68 -10.29
C PRO A 202 11.90 19.94 -9.47
N ALA A 203 10.79 20.60 -9.81
CA ALA A 203 10.26 21.75 -9.07
C ALA A 203 9.60 21.34 -7.74
N SER A 204 9.19 20.08 -7.60
CA SER A 204 8.58 19.55 -6.37
C SER A 204 8.85 18.06 -6.19
N VAL A 205 8.85 17.61 -4.94
CA VAL A 205 8.95 16.19 -4.59
C VAL A 205 7.72 15.79 -3.78
N VAL A 206 7.02 14.75 -4.23
CA VAL A 206 5.84 14.19 -3.56
C VAL A 206 6.11 12.76 -3.14
N ILE A 207 5.67 12.40 -1.93
CA ILE A 207 5.75 11.02 -1.44
C ILE A 207 4.33 10.54 -1.10
N ALA A 208 3.95 9.39 -1.67
CA ALA A 208 2.62 8.81 -1.53
C ALA A 208 2.66 7.30 -1.22
N GLY A 209 1.54 6.76 -0.76
CA GLY A 209 1.37 5.35 -0.39
C GLY A 209 1.53 5.08 1.11
N GLY A 210 1.13 3.88 1.54
CA GLY A 210 1.10 3.50 2.96
C GLY A 210 2.45 3.59 3.68
N VAL A 211 3.58 3.39 2.98
CA VAL A 211 4.92 3.47 3.58
C VAL A 211 5.39 4.93 3.70
N ALA A 212 4.79 5.86 2.95
CA ALA A 212 5.01 7.31 3.10
C ALA A 212 4.60 7.84 4.49
N ALA A 213 3.84 7.06 5.25
CA ALA A 213 3.50 7.31 6.64
C ALA A 213 4.69 7.16 7.61
N SER A 214 5.76 6.44 7.23
CA SER A 214 6.90 6.18 8.11
C SER A 214 7.59 7.48 8.50
N ARG A 215 7.70 7.72 9.81
CA ARG A 215 8.38 8.91 10.35
C ARG A 215 9.85 8.95 9.96
N GLU A 216 10.48 7.78 9.93
CA GLU A 216 11.88 7.64 9.59
C GLU A 216 12.14 7.95 8.10
N LEU A 217 11.28 7.48 7.19
CA LEU A 217 11.38 7.81 5.77
C LEU A 217 11.28 9.33 5.56
N ARG A 218 10.29 9.97 6.21
CA ARG A 218 10.10 11.42 6.15
C ARG A 218 11.28 12.20 6.73
N ARG A 219 11.90 11.69 7.79
CA ARG A 219 13.10 12.29 8.42
C ARG A 219 14.28 12.22 7.44
N MET A 220 14.59 11.03 6.95
CA MET A 220 15.73 10.80 6.05
C MET A 220 15.63 11.58 4.74
N LEU A 221 14.44 11.66 4.14
CA LEU A 221 14.25 12.44 2.92
C LEU A 221 14.42 13.95 3.18
N ARG A 222 13.85 14.49 4.27
CA ARG A 222 14.01 15.92 4.63
C ARG A 222 15.46 16.29 4.92
N GLU A 223 16.25 15.37 5.47
CA GLU A 223 17.67 15.62 5.74
C GLU A 223 18.54 15.61 4.49
N ARG A 224 18.10 14.91 3.43
CA ARG A 224 18.93 14.64 2.24
C ARG A 224 18.49 15.37 0.98
N LEU A 225 17.28 15.93 0.97
CA LEU A 225 16.78 16.73 -0.15
C LEU A 225 16.76 18.22 0.24
N PRO A 226 17.29 19.12 -0.59
CA PRO A 226 17.32 20.56 -0.33
C PRO A 226 15.98 21.25 -0.63
N THR A 227 14.87 20.51 -0.64
CA THR A 227 13.53 21.01 -0.95
C THR A 227 12.54 20.58 0.12
N THR A 228 11.50 21.38 0.30
CA THR A 228 10.32 20.93 1.05
C THR A 228 9.68 19.78 0.28
N ILE A 229 9.32 18.74 1.02
CA ILE A 229 8.68 17.55 0.48
C ILE A 229 7.21 17.61 0.82
N GLU A 230 6.38 17.48 -0.21
CA GLU A 230 4.94 17.45 -0.06
C GLU A 230 4.48 16.03 0.26
N TYR A 231 3.78 15.90 1.38
CA TYR A 231 3.22 14.63 1.83
C TYR A 231 1.70 14.72 1.74
N ALA A 232 1.08 13.71 1.14
CA ALA A 232 -0.36 13.58 1.24
C ALA A 232 -0.78 13.51 2.72
N PRO A 233 -1.92 14.12 3.10
CA PRO A 233 -2.53 13.88 4.40
C PRO A 233 -2.62 12.38 4.66
N MET A 234 -2.35 11.96 5.90
CA MET A 234 -2.27 10.53 6.25
C MET A 234 -3.53 9.74 5.86
N SER A 235 -4.70 10.36 5.97
CA SER A 235 -6.00 9.80 5.57
C SER A 235 -6.17 9.60 4.06
N LEU A 236 -5.31 10.24 3.25
CA LEU A 236 -5.32 10.16 1.78
C LEU A 236 -4.12 9.36 1.23
N CYS A 237 -3.21 8.88 2.09
CA CYS A 237 -2.05 8.08 1.66
C CYS A 237 -2.40 6.65 1.24
N THR A 238 -3.49 6.10 1.77
CA THR A 238 -4.04 4.79 1.39
C THR A 238 -5.09 4.93 0.29
N ASP A 239 -5.35 3.85 -0.45
CA ASP A 239 -6.32 3.84 -1.55
C ASP A 239 -7.68 4.39 -1.11
N ASN A 240 -8.19 5.38 -1.83
CA ASN A 240 -9.43 6.08 -1.50
C ASN A 240 -10.16 6.58 -2.76
N ALA A 241 -11.46 6.86 -2.66
CA ALA A 241 -12.24 7.35 -3.79
C ALA A 241 -11.87 8.79 -4.21
N ALA A 242 -11.30 9.61 -3.30
CA ALA A 242 -10.96 10.99 -3.60
C ALA A 242 -9.81 11.10 -4.61
N MET A 243 -8.80 10.23 -4.55
CA MET A 243 -7.74 10.18 -5.57
C MET A 243 -8.28 9.79 -6.96
N ILE A 244 -9.26 8.88 -7.02
CA ILE A 244 -9.91 8.48 -8.28
C ILE A 244 -10.75 9.62 -8.85
N ALA A 245 -11.51 10.31 -7.99
CA ALA A 245 -12.28 11.49 -8.40
C ALA A 245 -11.37 12.62 -8.91
N ALA A 246 -10.24 12.89 -8.24
CA ALA A 246 -9.26 13.87 -8.68
C ALA A 246 -8.65 13.51 -10.03
N LEU A 247 -8.27 12.24 -10.23
CA LEU A 247 -7.79 11.74 -11.52
C LEU A 247 -8.84 11.93 -12.62
N GLY A 248 -10.09 11.56 -12.35
CA GLY A 248 -11.21 11.72 -13.28
C GLY A 248 -11.47 13.19 -13.65
N TYR A 249 -11.39 14.10 -12.69
CA TYR A 249 -11.53 15.54 -12.91
C TYR A 249 -10.48 16.10 -13.86
N TYR A 250 -9.20 15.79 -13.65
CA TYR A 250 -8.14 16.25 -14.55
C TYR A 250 -8.20 15.55 -15.91
N ARG A 251 -8.60 14.28 -15.94
CA ARG A 251 -8.77 13.51 -17.18
C ARG A 251 -9.88 14.10 -18.06
N ALA A 252 -11.04 14.41 -17.49
CA ALA A 252 -12.19 14.97 -18.20
C ALA A 252 -11.94 16.39 -18.77
N GLN A 253 -10.95 17.11 -18.24
CA GLN A 253 -10.53 18.41 -18.80
C GLN A 253 -9.69 18.27 -20.07
N LYS A 254 -9.02 17.12 -20.26
CA LYS A 254 -8.10 16.89 -21.38
C LYS A 254 -8.62 15.89 -22.41
N MET A 255 -9.46 14.95 -21.99
CA MET A 255 -9.99 13.88 -22.83
C MET A 255 -11.52 13.83 -22.77
N PRO A 256 -12.18 13.44 -23.88
CA PRO A 256 -13.62 13.21 -23.88
C PRO A 256 -13.98 12.04 -22.93
N ALA A 257 -15.23 12.04 -22.47
CA ALA A 257 -15.75 10.94 -21.67
C ALA A 257 -15.81 9.64 -22.51
N ASP A 258 -15.37 8.54 -21.90
CA ASP A 258 -15.51 7.20 -22.49
C ASP A 258 -16.99 6.77 -22.50
N ASN A 259 -17.37 5.92 -23.46
CA ASN A 259 -18.68 5.29 -23.46
C ASN A 259 -18.75 4.25 -22.33
N PRO A 260 -19.69 4.36 -21.37
CA PRO A 260 -19.76 3.45 -20.24
C PRO A 260 -20.01 1.98 -20.62
N TYR A 261 -20.55 1.73 -21.82
CA TYR A 261 -20.77 0.36 -22.32
C TYR A 261 -19.51 -0.29 -22.91
N ASP A 262 -18.47 0.50 -23.21
CA ASP A 262 -17.21 0.03 -23.80
C ASP A 262 -16.08 -0.07 -22.75
N LEU A 263 -16.36 0.28 -21.49
CA LEU A 263 -15.38 0.26 -20.41
C LEU A 263 -15.09 -1.16 -19.94
N GLU A 264 -13.81 -1.54 -19.96
CA GLU A 264 -13.32 -2.82 -19.42
C GLU A 264 -12.35 -2.60 -18.25
N VAL A 265 -12.35 -3.53 -17.30
CA VAL A 265 -11.36 -3.57 -16.22
C VAL A 265 -10.05 -4.11 -16.78
N GLN A 266 -8.95 -3.41 -16.50
CA GLN A 266 -7.59 -3.84 -16.88
C GLN A 266 -6.76 -4.13 -15.61
N PRO A 267 -6.69 -5.40 -15.16
CA PRO A 267 -6.05 -5.75 -13.89
C PRO A 267 -4.54 -5.48 -13.84
N SER A 268 -3.86 -5.53 -15.00
CA SER A 268 -2.42 -5.33 -15.15
C SER A 268 -2.10 -4.01 -15.84
N LEU A 269 -2.91 -2.97 -15.58
CA LEU A 269 -2.74 -1.67 -16.19
C LEU A 269 -1.38 -1.06 -15.79
N SER A 270 -0.52 -0.84 -16.77
CA SER A 270 0.81 -0.30 -16.55
C SER A 270 0.81 1.22 -16.67
N MET A 271 1.52 1.90 -15.77
CA MET A 271 1.76 3.34 -15.86
C MET A 271 2.36 3.76 -17.20
N VAL A 272 3.21 2.92 -17.80
CA VAL A 272 3.85 3.20 -19.10
C VAL A 272 2.82 3.25 -20.25
N GLN A 273 1.65 2.64 -20.06
CA GLN A 273 0.59 2.56 -21.08
C GLN A 273 -0.54 3.57 -20.83
N THR A 274 -0.49 4.33 -19.73
CA THR A 274 -1.58 5.22 -19.30
C THR A 274 -1.23 6.71 -19.38
N THR A 275 -0.12 7.06 -20.05
CA THR A 275 0.13 8.44 -20.44
C THR A 275 -1.00 8.92 -21.33
N TRP A 276 -1.53 10.10 -21.06
CA TRP A 276 -2.60 10.66 -21.86
C TRP A 276 -2.02 11.13 -23.19
N ALA A 277 -2.68 10.74 -24.29
CA ALA A 277 -2.31 11.15 -25.63
C ALA A 277 -2.78 12.59 -25.93
#